data_AF-A0A6L4AT72-F1
#
_entry.id   AF-A0A6L4AT72-F1
#
_cell.length_a   1.000
_cell.length_b   1.000
_cell.length_c   1.000
_cell.angle_alpha   90.00
_cell.angle_beta   90.00
_cell.angle_gamma   90.00
#
_symmetry.space_group_name_H-M   'P 1'
#
loop_
_entity.id
_entity.type
_entity.pdbx_description
1 polymer ?
#
loop_
_entity_poly.entity_id
_entity_poly.type
_entity_poly.pdbx_seq_one_letter_code
_entity_poly.pdbx_strand_id
1 'polypeptide(L)'
;MKGPTDKAAGMKTAYERALERLEAQGIERPDLDALSEAAREAIAEARKVTEARLAELEILHADKMAHLADPLARAEQEEFRRREREQIERDGEAKIARLRRGEA
;
A
#
# COMPACT_ATOMS: atom_id res chain seq x y z
N MET A 1 29.76 -48.62 -2.94
CA MET A 1 29.45 -47.47 -3.80
C MET A 1 29.39 -46.22 -2.91
N LYS A 2 30.25 -45.23 -3.16
CA LYS A 2 30.26 -43.94 -2.43
C LYS A 2 29.33 -43.00 -3.18
N GLY A 3 28.21 -42.60 -2.57
CA GLY A 3 27.25 -41.66 -3.18
C GLY A 3 27.89 -40.28 -3.45
N PRO A 4 27.40 -39.52 -4.44
CA PRO A 4 27.97 -38.23 -4.79
C PRO A 4 27.95 -37.29 -3.59
N THR A 5 29.13 -36.73 -3.32
CA THR A 5 29.46 -35.89 -2.17
C THR A 5 28.61 -34.63 -2.11
N ASP A 6 28.19 -34.33 -0.89
CA ASP A 6 27.54 -33.14 -0.31
C ASP A 6 28.26 -31.79 -0.54
N LYS A 7 28.91 -31.60 -1.70
CA LYS A 7 29.69 -30.38 -2.02
C LYS A 7 28.81 -29.16 -2.29
N ALA A 8 27.53 -29.36 -2.61
CA ALA A 8 26.60 -28.28 -2.93
C ALA A 8 26.04 -27.59 -1.68
N ALA A 9 25.94 -28.29 -0.54
CA ALA A 9 25.34 -27.76 0.69
C ALA A 9 26.17 -26.63 1.36
N GLY A 10 27.45 -26.48 0.99
CA GLY A 10 28.35 -25.45 1.55
C GLY A 10 28.84 -24.40 0.55
N MET A 11 28.43 -24.46 -0.72
CA MET A 11 28.85 -23.48 -1.72
C MET A 11 27.91 -22.29 -1.75
N LYS A 12 28.39 -21.14 -1.29
CA LYS A 12 27.70 -19.86 -1.43
C LYS A 12 27.30 -19.63 -2.89
N THR A 13 26.04 -19.28 -3.09
CA THR A 13 25.44 -18.87 -4.35
C THR A 13 26.14 -17.63 -4.92
N ALA A 14 25.96 -17.39 -6.22
CA ALA A 14 26.48 -16.18 -6.86
C ALA A 14 25.92 -14.89 -6.20
N TYR A 15 24.68 -14.96 -5.71
CA TYR A 15 24.02 -13.89 -4.99
C TYR A 15 24.67 -13.60 -3.63
N GLU A 16 24.90 -14.62 -2.81
CA GLU A 16 25.56 -14.46 -1.50
C GLU A 16 26.97 -13.90 -1.65
N ARG A 17 27.72 -14.35 -2.67
CA ARG A 17 29.04 -13.79 -2.99
C ARG A 17 28.98 -12.33 -3.41
N ALA A 18 27.89 -11.88 -4.05
CA ALA A 18 27.72 -10.49 -4.42
C ALA A 18 27.43 -9.62 -3.19
N LEU A 19 26.57 -10.09 -2.27
CA LEU A 19 26.30 -9.41 -1.00
C LEU A 19 27.56 -9.25 -0.15
N GLU A 20 28.41 -10.28 -0.07
CA GLU A 20 29.68 -10.21 0.66
C GLU A 20 30.65 -9.19 0.06
N ARG A 21 30.63 -8.99 -1.26
CA ARG A 21 31.44 -7.94 -1.91
C ARG A 21 30.93 -6.54 -1.56
N LEU A 22 29.62 -6.36 -1.44
CA LEU A 22 29.02 -5.10 -1.01
C LEU A 22 29.41 -4.80 0.45
N GLU A 23 29.28 -5.79 1.34
CA GLU A 23 29.71 -5.66 2.74
C GLU A 23 31.20 -5.33 2.87
N ALA A 24 32.06 -6.00 2.10
CA ALA A 24 33.50 -5.72 2.07
C ALA A 24 33.84 -4.29 1.57
N GLN A 25 32.95 -3.67 0.80
CA GLN A 25 33.06 -2.28 0.35
C GLN A 25 32.46 -1.28 1.36
N GLY A 26 31.95 -1.76 2.51
CA GLY A 26 31.25 -0.93 3.49
C GLY A 26 29.86 -0.49 3.04
N ILE A 27 29.31 -1.14 2.00
CA ILE A 27 27.95 -0.88 1.51
C ILE A 27 27.00 -1.77 2.32
N GLU A 28 26.04 -1.12 2.99
CA GLU A 28 25.00 -1.83 3.75
C GLU A 28 24.19 -2.76 2.82
N ARG A 29 23.81 -3.94 3.33
CA ARG A 29 22.98 -4.86 2.55
C ARG A 29 21.67 -4.16 2.18
N PRO A 30 21.20 -4.29 0.92
CA PRO A 30 19.88 -3.81 0.57
C PRO A 30 18.85 -4.51 1.45
N ASP A 31 17.98 -3.73 2.08
CA ASP A 31 16.82 -4.27 2.76
C ASP A 31 15.90 -4.88 1.69
N LEU A 32 15.77 -6.21 1.73
CA LEU A 32 14.96 -6.96 0.77
C LEU A 32 13.47 -6.71 0.95
N ASP A 33 13.08 -6.19 2.13
CA ASP A 33 11.71 -5.81 2.44
C ASP A 33 11.46 -4.31 2.13
N ALA A 34 12.48 -3.55 1.70
CA ALA A 34 12.32 -2.16 1.33
C ALA A 34 11.52 -2.01 0.03
N LEU A 35 10.48 -1.17 0.10
CA LEU A 35 9.71 -0.77 -1.08
C LEU A 35 10.61 -0.10 -2.12
N SER A 36 10.39 -0.41 -3.40
CA SER A 36 11.00 0.35 -4.50
C SER A 36 10.49 1.79 -4.50
N GLU A 37 11.28 2.72 -5.05
CA GLU A 37 10.85 4.12 -5.18
C GLU A 37 9.53 4.25 -5.95
N ALA A 38 9.37 3.49 -7.03
CA ALA A 38 8.11 3.44 -7.78
C ALA A 38 6.93 2.98 -6.92
N ALA A 39 7.13 2.00 -6.03
CA ALA A 39 6.09 1.54 -5.11
C ALA A 39 5.77 2.60 -4.03
N ARG A 40 6.79 3.33 -3.54
CA ARG A 40 6.59 4.44 -2.60
C ARG A 40 5.77 5.57 -3.23
N GLU A 41 6.12 5.97 -4.45
CA GLU A 41 5.40 6.99 -5.21
C GLU A 41 3.95 6.56 -5.47
N ALA A 42 3.72 5.31 -5.91
CA ALA A 42 2.39 4.79 -6.14
C ALA A 42 1.53 4.76 -4.86
N ILE A 43 2.12 4.44 -3.70
CA ILE A 43 1.44 4.47 -2.41
C ILE A 43 1.10 5.92 -2.01
N ALA A 44 2.01 6.86 -2.22
CA ALA A 44 1.78 8.28 -1.94
C ALA A 44 0.61 8.82 -2.79
N GLU A 45 0.59 8.47 -4.09
CA GLU A 45 -0.51 8.87 -4.97
C GLU A 45 -1.83 8.21 -4.57
N ALA A 46 -1.84 6.91 -4.23
CA ALA A 46 -3.04 6.23 -3.76
C ALA A 46 -3.63 6.89 -2.50
N ARG A 47 -2.78 7.34 -1.56
CA ARG A 47 -3.21 8.10 -0.38
C ARG A 47 -3.83 9.43 -0.78
N LYS A 48 -3.13 10.20 -1.62
CA LYS A 48 -3.61 11.51 -2.10
C LYS A 48 -4.96 11.42 -2.80
N VAL A 49 -5.16 10.42 -3.65
CA VAL A 49 -6.44 10.18 -4.32
C VAL A 49 -7.54 9.82 -3.31
N THR A 50 -7.23 8.96 -2.33
CA THR A 50 -8.18 8.59 -1.27
C THR A 50 -8.59 9.83 -0.45
N GLU A 51 -7.62 10.65 -0.04
CA GLU A 51 -7.86 11.91 0.68
C GLU A 51 -8.70 12.89 -0.13
N ALA A 52 -8.41 13.03 -1.43
CA ALA A 52 -9.19 13.89 -2.32
C ALA A 52 -10.65 13.44 -2.43
N ARG A 53 -10.90 12.14 -2.56
CA ARG A 53 -12.26 11.58 -2.60
C ARG A 53 -13.01 11.76 -1.30
N LEU A 54 -12.33 11.64 -0.16
CA LEU A 54 -12.93 11.92 1.15
C LEU A 54 -13.29 13.40 1.30
N ALA A 55 -12.40 14.30 0.87
CA ALA A 55 -12.68 15.74 0.90
C ALA A 55 -13.86 16.11 -0.01
N GLU A 56 -13.92 15.55 -1.22
CA GLU A 56 -15.05 15.72 -2.14
C GLU A 56 -16.37 15.22 -1.53
N LEU A 57 -16.38 14.03 -0.93
CA LEU A 57 -17.55 13.47 -0.25
C LEU A 57 -18.07 14.42 0.84
N GLU A 58 -17.19 14.98 1.66
CA GLU A 58 -17.57 15.88 2.75
C GLU A 58 -18.11 17.22 2.22
N ILE A 59 -17.52 17.76 1.14
CA ILE A 59 -18.02 18.98 0.47
C ILE A 59 -19.43 18.74 -0.08
N LEU A 60 -19.63 17.66 -0.84
CA LEU A 60 -20.93 17.33 -1.43
C LEU A 60 -21.98 17.01 -0.37
N HIS A 61 -21.58 16.34 0.72
CA HIS A 61 -22.46 16.10 1.85
C HIS A 61 -22.88 17.41 2.53
N ALA A 62 -21.93 18.32 2.80
CA ALA A 62 -22.23 19.61 3.42
C ALA A 62 -23.19 20.45 2.57
N ASP A 63 -22.96 20.52 1.25
CA ASP A 63 -23.85 21.18 0.30
C ASP A 63 -25.26 20.59 0.34
N LYS A 64 -25.37 19.26 0.20
CA LYS A 64 -26.68 18.58 0.24
C LYS A 64 -27.40 18.79 1.58
N MET A 65 -26.69 18.75 2.69
CA MET A 65 -27.26 18.98 4.03
C MET A 65 -27.74 20.42 4.24
N ALA A 66 -27.20 21.41 3.53
CA ALA A 66 -27.71 22.77 3.57
C ALA A 66 -29.08 22.91 2.88
N HIS A 67 -29.43 21.98 2.00
CA HIS A 67 -30.67 22.00 1.21
C HIS A 67 -31.75 21.00 1.69
N LEU A 68 -31.44 20.14 2.66
CA LEU A 68 -32.39 19.16 3.22
C LEU A 68 -33.04 19.66 4.51
N ALA A 69 -34.36 19.88 4.47
CA ALA A 69 -35.16 20.27 5.62
C ALA A 69 -35.85 19.08 6.32
N ASP A 70 -36.18 18.02 5.58
CA ASP A 70 -36.84 16.84 6.13
C ASP A 70 -35.87 16.02 7.01
N PRO A 71 -36.18 15.77 8.30
CA PRO A 71 -35.32 15.00 9.19
C PRO A 71 -35.03 13.58 8.70
N LEU A 72 -35.98 12.93 8.02
CA LEU A 72 -35.76 11.58 7.51
C LEU A 72 -34.75 11.59 6.36
N ALA A 73 -34.93 12.48 5.37
CA ALA A 73 -33.98 12.66 4.28
C ALA A 73 -32.57 13.05 4.77
N ARG A 74 -32.46 13.83 5.85
CA ARG A 74 -31.17 14.15 6.48
C ARG A 74 -30.50 12.91 7.07
N ALA A 75 -31.24 12.09 7.82
CA ALA A 75 -30.70 10.86 8.40
C ALA A 75 -30.24 9.88 7.30
N GLU A 76 -31.00 9.74 6.21
CA GLU A 76 -30.60 8.94 5.06
C GLU A 76 -29.31 9.45 4.41
N GLN A 77 -29.16 10.77 4.30
CA GLN A 77 -27.97 11.39 3.73
C GLN A 77 -26.73 11.23 4.63
N GLU A 78 -26.90 11.27 5.95
CA GLU A 78 -25.83 10.99 6.92
C GLU A 78 -25.37 9.52 6.83
N GLU A 79 -26.31 8.58 6.73
CA GLU A 79 -26.02 7.16 6.55
C GLU A 79 -25.38 6.84 5.19
N PHE A 80 -25.76 7.58 4.15
CA PHE A 80 -25.07 7.52 2.85
C PHE A 80 -23.61 7.95 3.00
N ARG A 81 -23.36 9.15 3.54
CA ARG A 81 -21.98 9.65 3.74
C ARG A 81 -21.15 8.69 4.57
N ARG A 82 -21.72 8.13 5.65
CA ARG A 82 -21.02 7.15 6.50
C ARG A 82 -20.57 5.93 5.70
N ARG A 83 -21.47 5.31 4.94
CA ARG A 83 -21.16 4.13 4.12
C ARG A 83 -20.16 4.43 3.00
N GLU A 84 -20.30 5.56 2.32
CA GLU A 84 -19.37 5.97 1.27
C GLU A 84 -17.97 6.24 1.82
N ARG A 85 -17.88 6.90 2.99
CA ARG A 85 -16.60 7.12 3.68
C ARG A 85 -15.92 5.79 4.00
N GLU A 86 -16.65 4.86 4.63
CA GLU A 86 -16.15 3.52 4.95
C GLU A 86 -15.67 2.76 3.69
N GLN A 87 -16.38 2.92 2.57
CA GLN A 87 -16.01 2.29 1.31
C GLN A 87 -14.74 2.91 0.69
N ILE A 88 -14.64 4.24 0.66
CA ILE A 88 -13.46 4.95 0.13
C ILE A 88 -12.21 4.58 0.93
N GLU A 89 -12.32 4.55 2.27
CA GLU A 89 -11.21 4.16 3.15
C GLU A 89 -10.79 2.71 2.89
N ARG A 90 -11.76 1.78 2.83
CA ARG A 90 -11.49 0.37 2.53
C ARG A 90 -10.79 0.19 1.19
N ASP A 91 -11.25 0.87 0.14
CA ASP A 91 -10.68 0.77 -1.20
C ASP A 91 -9.26 1.35 -1.26
N GLY A 92 -9.04 2.49 -0.59
CA GLY A 92 -7.72 3.10 -0.46
C GLY A 92 -6.74 2.20 0.27
N GLU A 93 -7.15 1.63 1.41
CA GLU A 93 -6.35 0.67 2.18
C GLU A 93 -6.05 -0.60 1.37
N ALA A 94 -7.04 -1.15 0.67
CA ALA A 94 -6.87 -2.32 -0.19
C ALA A 94 -5.86 -2.05 -1.31
N LYS A 95 -5.92 -0.88 -1.95
CA LYS A 95 -4.96 -0.49 -2.99
C LYS A 95 -3.55 -0.33 -2.42
N ILE A 96 -3.39 0.33 -1.28
CA ILE A 96 -2.08 0.46 -0.61
C ILE A 96 -1.52 -0.91 -0.22
N ALA A 97 -2.36 -1.81 0.29
CA ALA A 97 -1.94 -3.16 0.66
C ALA A 97 -1.45 -3.96 -0.56
N ARG A 98 -2.13 -3.85 -1.70
CA ARG A 98 -1.68 -4.46 -2.97
C ARG A 98 -0.35 -3.88 -3.44
N LEU A 99 -0.20 -2.56 -3.43
CA LEU A 99 1.05 -1.89 -3.81
C LEU A 99 2.23 -2.30 -2.92
N ARG A 100 2.00 -2.46 -1.61
CA ARG A 100 3.02 -2.98 -0.68
C ARG A 100 3.45 -4.41 -0.98
N ARG A 101 2.57 -5.24 -1.56
CA ARG A 101 2.89 -6.60 -2.03
C ARG A 101 3.49 -6.62 -3.44
N GLY A 102 3.66 -5.47 -4.09
CA GLY A 102 4.11 -5.39 -5.48
C GLY A 102 3.04 -5.78 -6.51
N GLU A 103 1.77 -5.87 -6.09
CA GLU A 103 0.62 -6.14 -6.96
C GLU A 103 0.07 -4.80 -7.50
N ALA A 104 0.60 -4.33 -8.63
CA ALA A 104 0.13 -3.10 -9.28
C ALA A 104 -1.31 -3.23 -9.81
#